data_AF-A0A6P9AW80-F1
#
_entry.id   AF-A0A6P9AW80-F1
#
_cell.length_a   1.000
_cell.length_b   1.000
_cell.length_c   1.000
_cell.angle_alpha   90.00
_cell.angle_beta   90.00
_cell.angle_gamma   90.00
#
_symmetry.space_group_name_H-M   'P 1'
#
loop_
_entity.id
_entity.type
_entity.pdbx_description
1 polymer ?
#
loop_
_entity_poly.entity_id
_entity_poly.type
_entity_poly.pdbx_seq_one_letter_code
_entity_poly.pdbx_strand_id
1 'polypeptide(L)'
;MLRTLRKLLLRGYQLEQDGFLYPRTWQRTMSTQNVQLQPEMLRAAFVTSENDPAKHSADHVGQYYTISPEEVKETLPHGLPARFKLQMKTFNEACVMVRQPAVELISYLKHTNVSHPAVRYLLYGEKSTGKTMVLCHAVHYCARQNWVIVHIPDGKSHSDSTCMLAPSYFIAPFGQLTM
;
A
#
# COMPACT_ATOMS: atom_id res chain seq x y z
N MET A 1 -46.24 13.73 1.27
CA MET A 1 -46.04 13.51 2.72
C MET A 1 -45.58 12.07 2.95
N LEU A 2 -44.43 11.93 3.62
CA LEU A 2 -43.99 10.83 4.52
C LEU A 2 -44.02 9.38 4.00
N ARG A 3 -42.83 8.80 3.75
CA ARG A 3 -42.15 7.73 4.56
C ARG A 3 -42.84 6.35 4.43
N THR A 4 -42.19 5.22 4.16
CA THR A 4 -41.19 4.60 5.05
C THR A 4 -40.56 3.32 4.43
N LEU A 5 -39.23 3.21 4.55
CA LEU A 5 -38.32 2.05 4.63
C LEU A 5 -38.86 0.65 4.94
N ARG A 6 -38.19 -0.38 4.35
CA ARG A 6 -37.70 -1.68 4.92
C ARG A 6 -37.55 -2.70 3.77
N LYS A 7 -36.52 -3.51 3.54
CA LYS A 7 -35.31 -3.97 4.25
C LYS A 7 -34.37 -4.52 3.15
N LEU A 8 -33.11 -4.11 3.11
CA LEU A 8 -32.06 -4.84 2.38
C LEU A 8 -31.52 -5.93 3.31
N LEU A 9 -31.84 -7.18 3.01
CA LEU A 9 -31.17 -8.33 3.60
C LEU A 9 -29.87 -8.59 2.83
N LEU A 10 -28.76 -8.51 3.55
CA LEU A 10 -27.45 -9.03 3.14
C LEU A 10 -27.60 -10.53 2.83
N ARG A 11 -27.41 -10.91 1.56
CA ARG A 11 -27.29 -12.33 1.17
C ARG A 11 -25.82 -12.61 0.89
N GLY A 12 -25.29 -13.56 1.66
CA GLY A 12 -23.87 -13.81 1.82
C GLY A 12 -23.15 -14.34 0.59
N TYR A 13 -21.82 -14.24 0.66
CA TYR A 13 -20.88 -14.84 -0.25
C TYR A 13 -20.90 -16.35 -0.09
N GLN A 14 -21.24 -17.06 -1.15
CA GLN A 14 -21.05 -18.51 -1.25
C GLN A 14 -19.96 -18.74 -2.29
N LEU A 15 -18.82 -19.26 -1.82
CA LEU A 15 -17.76 -19.85 -2.63
C LEU A 15 -18.30 -21.15 -3.22
N GLU A 16 -18.22 -21.31 -4.54
CA GLU A 16 -18.35 -22.60 -5.22
C GLU A 16 -17.08 -22.83 -6.03
N GLN A 17 -16.52 -24.01 -5.81
CA GLN A 17 -15.37 -24.56 -6.49
C GLN A 17 -15.80 -25.17 -7.83
N ASP A 18 -14.83 -25.31 -8.73
CA ASP A 18 -14.83 -26.15 -9.94
C ASP A 18 -15.41 -25.61 -11.25
N GLY A 19 -14.64 -25.83 -12.32
CA GLY A 19 -15.15 -25.94 -13.68
C GLY A 19 -14.54 -24.98 -14.70
N PHE A 20 -13.47 -25.42 -15.36
CA PHE A 20 -12.92 -24.82 -16.59
C PHE A 20 -14.00 -24.66 -17.70
N LEU A 21 -13.97 -23.54 -18.45
CA LEU A 21 -13.82 -23.44 -19.93
C LEU A 21 -14.50 -22.21 -20.59
N TYR A 22 -13.74 -21.62 -21.52
CA TYR A 22 -14.04 -20.64 -22.60
C TYR A 22 -14.00 -19.11 -22.33
N PRO A 23 -13.41 -18.34 -23.27
CA PRO A 23 -13.34 -16.88 -23.18
C PRO A 23 -14.73 -16.31 -23.46
N ARG A 24 -15.44 -15.92 -22.41
CA ARG A 24 -16.65 -15.13 -22.56
C ARG A 24 -16.26 -13.74 -23.06
N THR A 25 -16.67 -13.47 -24.29
CA THR A 25 -16.72 -12.15 -24.90
C THR A 25 -17.24 -11.13 -23.88
N TRP A 26 -16.45 -10.10 -23.61
CA TRP A 26 -16.86 -8.95 -22.80
C TRP A 26 -17.88 -8.12 -23.59
N GLN A 27 -19.11 -8.58 -23.68
CA GLN A 27 -20.23 -7.71 -24.04
C GLN A 27 -20.71 -7.02 -22.76
N ARG A 28 -20.03 -5.92 -22.43
CA ARG A 28 -20.53 -4.98 -21.43
C ARG A 28 -21.56 -4.11 -22.13
N THR A 29 -22.83 -4.49 -22.06
CA THR A 29 -23.94 -3.60 -22.40
C THR A 29 -23.89 -2.45 -21.41
N MET A 30 -23.25 -1.35 -21.79
CA MET A 30 -23.35 -0.08 -21.09
C MET A 30 -24.77 0.43 -21.33
N SER A 31 -25.66 0.21 -20.38
CA SER A 31 -26.85 1.03 -20.27
C SER A 31 -26.38 2.44 -19.92
N THR A 32 -26.15 3.26 -20.94
CA THR A 32 -25.83 4.68 -20.79
C THR A 32 -27.05 5.40 -20.23
N GLN A 33 -27.27 5.30 -18.93
CA GLN A 33 -28.00 6.34 -18.24
C GLN A 33 -27.06 7.55 -18.20
N ASN A 34 -27.30 8.49 -19.10
CA ASN A 34 -26.72 9.83 -19.10
C ASN A 34 -27.13 10.53 -17.79
N VAL A 35 -26.42 10.23 -16.71
CA VAL A 35 -26.29 11.14 -15.58
C VAL A 35 -24.98 11.85 -15.83
N GLN A 36 -25.07 13.10 -16.24
CA GLN A 36 -23.94 14.02 -16.36
C GLN A 36 -23.41 14.29 -14.94
N LEU A 37 -22.77 13.30 -14.33
CA LEU A 37 -22.12 13.41 -13.03
C LEU A 37 -20.91 14.31 -13.24
N GLN A 38 -20.99 15.52 -12.68
CA GLN A 38 -19.89 16.47 -12.63
C GLN A 38 -18.62 15.71 -12.18
N PRO A 39 -17.46 15.88 -12.85
CA PRO A 39 -16.22 15.15 -12.53
C PRO A 39 -15.82 15.25 -11.05
N GLU A 40 -16.18 16.36 -10.41
CA GLU A 40 -15.96 16.65 -9.00
C GLU A 40 -16.74 15.70 -8.07
N MET A 41 -17.97 15.34 -8.44
CA MET A 41 -18.81 14.43 -7.65
C MET A 41 -18.27 12.99 -7.71
N LEU A 42 -17.73 12.57 -8.86
CA LEU A 42 -17.09 11.27 -9.00
C LEU A 42 -15.78 11.21 -8.22
N ARG A 43 -14.96 12.27 -8.25
CA ARG A 43 -13.75 12.36 -7.43
C ARG A 43 -14.08 12.27 -5.94
N ALA A 44 -15.11 12.96 -5.46
CA ALA A 44 -15.52 12.91 -4.05
C ALA A 44 -15.98 11.52 -3.59
N ALA A 45 -16.45 10.66 -4.50
CA ALA A 45 -16.84 9.29 -4.16
C ALA A 45 -15.63 8.34 -4.00
N PHE A 46 -14.53 8.61 -4.70
CA PHE A 46 -13.33 7.77 -4.67
C PHE A 46 -12.20 8.34 -3.82
N VAL A 47 -12.19 9.64 -3.56
CA VAL A 47 -11.16 10.32 -2.76
C VAL A 47 -11.67 10.57 -1.35
N THR A 48 -10.87 10.23 -0.35
CA THR A 48 -11.16 10.50 1.05
C THR A 48 -10.94 11.97 1.36
N SER A 49 -11.81 12.54 2.21
CA SER A 49 -11.52 13.82 2.86
C SER A 49 -10.40 13.70 3.90
N GLU A 50 -10.11 12.48 4.34
CA GLU A 50 -9.08 12.18 5.32
C GLU A 50 -7.76 11.82 4.63
N ASN A 51 -6.76 12.68 4.83
CA ASN A 51 -5.40 12.47 4.34
C ASN A 51 -4.44 11.96 5.44
N ASP A 52 -4.96 11.71 6.65
CA ASP A 52 -4.18 11.24 7.79
C ASP A 52 -4.14 9.71 7.82
N PRO A 53 -2.98 9.07 7.56
CA PRO A 53 -2.90 7.61 7.50
C PRO A 53 -3.21 6.94 8.86
N ALA A 54 -3.12 7.70 9.95
CA ALA A 54 -3.44 7.23 11.30
C ALA A 54 -4.95 7.10 11.56
N LYS A 55 -5.79 7.84 10.82
CA LYS A 55 -7.25 7.85 11.00
C LYS A 55 -7.98 6.86 10.09
N HIS A 56 -7.27 6.28 9.11
CA HIS A 56 -7.86 5.31 8.21
C HIS A 56 -8.38 4.06 8.95
N SER A 57 -9.65 3.76 8.71
CA SER A 57 -10.42 2.64 9.24
C SER A 57 -10.82 1.67 8.10
N ALA A 58 -11.60 0.64 8.43
CA ALA A 58 -12.17 -0.28 7.45
C ALA A 58 -13.13 0.40 6.47
N ASP A 59 -13.75 1.53 6.86
CA ASP A 59 -14.73 2.25 6.04
C ASP A 59 -14.08 2.98 4.86
N HIS A 60 -12.80 3.33 5.01
CA HIS A 60 -12.01 4.00 3.98
C HIS A 60 -11.34 3.05 2.99
N VAL A 61 -11.47 1.73 3.20
CA VAL A 61 -10.90 0.74 2.29
C VAL A 61 -11.52 0.89 0.91
N GLY A 62 -10.68 0.98 -0.12
CA GLY A 62 -11.14 1.21 -1.49
C GLY A 62 -11.07 2.67 -1.94
N GLN A 63 -10.92 3.60 -1.01
CA GLN A 63 -10.80 5.02 -1.30
C GLN A 63 -9.33 5.44 -1.46
N TYR A 64 -9.10 6.56 -2.13
CA TYR A 64 -7.78 7.15 -2.37
C TYR A 64 -7.59 8.36 -1.46
N TYR A 65 -6.44 8.44 -0.81
CA TYR A 65 -6.03 9.62 -0.08
C TYR A 65 -4.87 10.31 -0.79
N THR A 66 -4.79 11.63 -0.65
CA THR A 66 -3.76 12.44 -1.30
C THR A 66 -2.63 12.73 -0.32
N ILE A 67 -1.41 12.56 -0.80
CA ILE A 67 -0.18 12.88 -0.06
C ILE A 67 0.46 14.09 -0.72
N SER A 68 1.02 15.01 0.06
CA SER A 68 1.73 16.14 -0.52
C SER A 68 3.01 15.65 -1.24
N PRO A 69 3.38 16.23 -2.38
CA PRO A 69 4.57 15.80 -3.11
C PRO A 69 5.87 16.03 -2.32
N GLU A 70 5.86 16.95 -1.35
CA GLU A 70 6.96 17.22 -0.42
C GLU A 70 7.11 16.07 0.58
N GLU A 71 6.02 15.66 1.22
CA GLU A 71 5.98 14.51 2.13
C GLU A 71 6.44 13.24 1.43
N VAL A 72 6.05 13.01 0.17
CA VAL A 72 6.51 11.82 -0.56
C VAL A 72 8.02 11.84 -0.79
N LYS A 73 8.61 13.00 -1.08
CA LYS A 73 10.07 13.10 -1.29
C LYS A 73 10.84 12.88 0.00
N GLU A 74 10.34 13.37 1.12
CA GLU A 74 10.97 13.23 2.44
C GLU A 74 10.83 11.82 3.00
N THR A 75 9.63 11.25 2.90
CA THR A 75 9.31 9.95 3.53
C THR A 75 9.72 8.76 2.67
N LEU A 76 9.70 8.92 1.35
CA LEU A 76 9.92 7.85 0.37
C LEU A 76 10.89 8.30 -0.75
N PRO A 77 12.12 8.74 -0.41
CA PRO A 77 13.10 9.18 -1.41
C PRO A 77 13.49 8.04 -2.37
N HIS A 78 13.53 6.81 -1.84
CA HIS A 78 13.86 5.59 -2.54
C HIS A 78 12.81 4.51 -2.25
N GLY A 79 12.57 3.59 -3.19
CA GLY A 79 11.65 2.46 -2.99
C GLY A 79 10.28 2.59 -3.64
N LEU A 80 9.90 3.78 -4.13
CA LEU A 80 8.66 3.93 -4.91
C LEU A 80 8.76 3.19 -6.25
N PRO A 81 7.74 2.39 -6.62
CA PRO A 81 7.70 1.74 -7.92
C PRO A 81 7.83 2.74 -9.08
N ALA A 82 8.61 2.40 -10.10
CA ALA A 82 8.81 3.28 -11.26
C ALA A 82 7.49 3.71 -11.93
N ARG A 83 6.52 2.79 -12.01
CA ARG A 83 5.18 3.08 -12.53
C ARG A 83 4.42 4.08 -11.69
N PHE A 84 4.57 4.01 -10.36
CA PHE A 84 3.93 4.95 -9.45
C PHE A 84 4.58 6.34 -9.53
N LYS A 85 5.91 6.42 -9.68
CA LYS A 85 6.60 7.69 -9.95
C LYS A 85 6.11 8.34 -11.24
N LEU A 86 5.89 7.55 -12.30
CA LEU A 86 5.32 8.05 -13.55
C LEU A 86 3.90 8.58 -13.35
N GLN A 87 3.07 7.82 -12.63
CA GLN A 87 1.70 8.23 -12.30
C GLN A 87 1.66 9.56 -11.53
N MET A 88 2.51 9.72 -10.51
CA MET A 88 2.63 10.97 -9.76
C MET A 88 3.04 12.14 -10.67
N LYS A 89 3.96 11.91 -11.61
CA LYS A 89 4.40 12.92 -12.56
C LYS A 89 3.29 13.32 -13.54
N THR A 90 2.46 12.38 -13.96
CA THR A 90 1.35 12.65 -14.90
C THR A 90 0.21 13.40 -14.23
N PHE A 91 -0.16 13.01 -13.01
CA PHE A 91 -1.28 13.64 -12.29
C PHE A 91 -0.86 14.87 -11.48
N ASN A 92 0.44 15.14 -11.33
CA ASN A 92 1.01 16.15 -10.43
C ASN A 92 0.55 15.99 -8.96
N GLU A 93 0.01 14.83 -8.62
CA GLU A 93 -0.58 14.50 -7.32
C GLU A 93 -0.15 13.08 -6.92
N ALA A 94 0.08 12.85 -5.63
CA ALA A 94 0.39 11.54 -5.10
C ALA A 94 -0.84 10.92 -4.43
N CYS A 95 -1.60 10.13 -5.20
CA CYS A 95 -2.80 9.46 -4.69
C CYS A 95 -2.51 8.00 -4.38
N VAL A 96 -2.72 7.58 -3.13
CA VAL A 96 -2.53 6.20 -2.68
C VAL A 96 -3.87 5.61 -2.24
N MET A 97 -4.14 4.39 -2.66
CA MET A 97 -5.35 3.67 -2.28
C MET A 97 -5.22 3.07 -0.88
N VAL A 98 -6.21 3.29 -0.02
CA VAL A 98 -6.34 2.60 1.27
C VAL A 98 -6.72 1.15 1.00
N ARG A 99 -5.84 0.24 1.38
CA ARG A 99 -6.02 -1.20 1.21
C ARG A 99 -6.23 -1.86 2.57
N GLN A 100 -7.08 -2.89 2.61
CA GLN A 100 -7.33 -3.70 3.81
C GLN A 100 -6.03 -4.19 4.50
N PRO A 101 -5.05 -4.82 3.81
CA PRO A 101 -3.81 -5.25 4.47
C PRO A 101 -2.96 -4.10 5.04
N ALA A 102 -3.09 -2.89 4.51
CA ALA A 102 -2.39 -1.72 5.05
C ALA A 102 -3.01 -1.27 6.37
N VAL A 103 -4.35 -1.22 6.43
CA VAL A 103 -5.09 -0.88 7.65
C VAL A 103 -4.80 -1.89 8.76
N GLU A 104 -4.76 -3.18 8.41
CA GLU A 104 -4.40 -4.25 9.35
C GLU A 104 -2.96 -4.09 9.87
N LEU A 105 -1.99 -3.86 8.97
CA LEU A 105 -0.59 -3.64 9.37
C LEU A 105 -0.43 -2.41 10.28
N ILE A 106 -1.11 -1.31 9.96
CA ILE A 106 -1.11 -0.09 10.79
C ILE A 106 -1.73 -0.39 12.17
N SER A 107 -2.78 -1.21 12.22
CA SER A 107 -3.38 -1.63 13.49
C SER A 107 -2.39 -2.41 14.35
N TYR A 108 -1.57 -3.31 13.77
CA TYR A 108 -0.52 -3.99 14.51
C TYR A 108 0.56 -3.01 15.01
N LEU A 109 0.99 -2.07 14.15
CA LEU A 109 1.96 -1.04 14.53
C LEU A 109 1.49 -0.14 15.68
N LYS A 110 0.18 0.15 15.76
CA LYS A 110 -0.41 0.91 16.86
C LYS A 110 -0.37 0.18 18.20
N HIS A 111 -0.52 -1.15 18.19
CA HIS A 111 -0.55 -1.96 19.41
C HIS A 111 0.81 -2.55 19.79
N THR A 112 1.88 -2.21 19.06
CA THR A 112 3.22 -2.71 19.36
C THR A 112 3.75 -2.16 20.68
N ASN A 113 4.17 -3.06 21.58
CA ASN A 113 4.84 -2.69 22.82
C ASN A 113 6.37 -2.67 22.61
N VAL A 114 6.99 -1.52 22.87
CA VAL A 114 8.44 -1.32 22.75
C VAL A 114 9.27 -2.11 23.78
N SER A 115 8.64 -2.66 24.82
CA SER A 115 9.30 -3.54 25.79
C SER A 115 9.58 -4.95 25.28
N HIS A 116 8.92 -5.35 24.18
CA HIS A 116 9.10 -6.67 23.57
C HIS A 116 10.12 -6.62 22.42
N PRO A 117 10.74 -7.77 22.05
CA PRO A 117 11.63 -7.82 20.90
C PRO A 117 10.94 -7.36 19.62
N ALA A 118 11.72 -6.81 18.69
CA ALA A 118 11.21 -6.26 17.44
C ALA A 118 10.37 -7.29 16.64
N VAL A 119 9.09 -6.94 16.42
CA VAL A 119 8.16 -7.76 15.66
C VAL A 119 8.51 -7.71 14.18
N ARG A 120 8.47 -8.87 13.51
CA ARG A 120 8.79 -9.00 12.08
C ARG A 120 7.51 -9.25 11.30
N TYR A 121 7.19 -8.37 10.37
CA TYR A 121 6.04 -8.49 9.48
C TYR A 121 6.50 -8.90 8.07
N LEU A 122 5.76 -9.80 7.43
CA LEU A 122 6.03 -10.26 6.06
C LEU A 122 4.80 -10.03 5.17
N LEU A 123 4.97 -9.21 4.13
CA LEU A 123 3.96 -9.00 3.10
C LEU A 123 4.18 -10.01 1.96
N TYR A 124 3.31 -11.01 1.82
CA TYR A 124 3.42 -12.08 0.83
C TYR A 124 2.29 -12.09 -0.21
N GLY A 125 2.35 -13.00 -1.18
CA GLY A 125 1.32 -13.24 -2.20
C GLY A 125 1.84 -13.13 -3.65
N GLU A 126 0.94 -13.09 -4.62
CA GLU A 126 1.31 -13.09 -6.05
C GLU A 126 2.06 -11.84 -6.51
N LYS A 127 2.79 -11.97 -7.63
CA LYS A 127 3.47 -10.86 -8.31
C LYS A 127 2.44 -9.80 -8.72
N SER A 128 2.83 -8.52 -8.65
CA SER A 128 2.00 -7.36 -9.05
C SER A 128 0.72 -7.10 -8.22
N THR A 129 0.56 -7.75 -7.07
CA THR A 129 -0.57 -7.50 -6.15
C THR A 129 -0.46 -6.20 -5.34
N GLY A 130 0.61 -5.40 -5.51
CA GLY A 130 0.74 -4.09 -4.85
C GLY A 130 1.28 -4.13 -3.41
N LYS A 131 2.06 -5.16 -3.05
CA LYS A 131 2.72 -5.27 -1.73
C LYS A 131 3.57 -4.05 -1.41
N THR A 132 4.34 -3.58 -2.39
CA THR A 132 5.17 -2.37 -2.24
C THR A 132 4.30 -1.14 -1.93
N MET A 133 3.11 -1.02 -2.52
CA MET A 133 2.20 0.09 -2.22
C MET A 133 1.64 0.01 -0.79
N VAL A 134 1.34 -1.20 -0.31
CA VAL A 134 0.95 -1.42 1.10
C VAL A 134 2.08 -1.04 2.05
N LEU A 135 3.32 -1.41 1.70
CA LEU A 135 4.50 -1.01 2.46
C LEU A 135 4.69 0.51 2.46
N CYS A 136 4.55 1.19 1.31
CA CYS A 136 4.63 2.65 1.23
C CYS A 136 3.56 3.34 2.10
N HIS A 137 2.34 2.79 2.17
CA HIS A 137 1.28 3.32 3.05
C HIS A 137 1.68 3.19 4.53
N ALA A 138 2.22 2.05 4.95
CA ALA A 138 2.73 1.87 6.31
C ALA A 138 3.92 2.79 6.63
N VAL A 139 4.84 2.99 5.68
CA VAL A 139 5.98 3.92 5.83
C VAL A 139 5.50 5.36 5.98
N HIS A 140 4.52 5.79 5.18
CA HIS A 140 3.90 7.10 5.30
C HIS A 140 3.24 7.30 6.68
N TYR A 141 2.58 6.26 7.20
CA TYR A 141 2.07 6.25 8.57
C TYR A 141 3.20 6.45 9.60
N CYS A 142 4.28 5.67 9.52
CA CYS A 142 5.41 5.78 10.43
C CYS A 142 6.08 7.16 10.39
N ALA A 143 6.14 7.77 9.20
CA ALA A 143 6.73 9.09 9.02
C ALA A 143 5.91 10.18 9.73
N ARG A 144 4.58 10.16 9.58
CA ARG A 144 3.67 11.07 10.30
C ARG A 144 3.72 10.89 11.83
N GLN A 145 4.11 9.71 12.31
CA GLN A 145 4.32 9.43 13.74
C GLN A 145 5.74 9.77 14.24
N ASN A 146 6.59 10.40 13.41
CA ASN A 146 7.97 10.74 13.72
C ASN A 146 8.87 9.53 14.07
N TRP A 147 8.66 8.38 13.41
CA TRP A 147 9.53 7.21 13.58
C TRP A 147 10.79 7.32 12.73
N VAL A 148 11.87 6.67 13.17
CA VAL A 148 13.09 6.52 12.36
C VAL A 148 12.86 5.40 11.34
N ILE A 149 12.90 5.75 10.05
CA ILE A 149 12.59 4.84 8.94
C ILE A 149 13.89 4.43 8.24
N VAL A 150 14.13 3.12 8.12
CA VAL A 150 15.18 2.55 7.28
C VAL A 150 14.53 1.75 6.16
N HIS A 151 14.44 2.35 4.97
CA HIS A 151 13.84 1.71 3.80
C HIS A 151 14.91 1.17 2.84
N ILE A 152 14.90 -0.13 2.57
CA ILE A 152 15.74 -0.77 1.55
C ILE A 152 14.87 -1.07 0.32
N PRO A 153 15.10 -0.41 -0.83
CA PRO A 153 14.21 -0.46 -1.99
C PRO A 153 14.20 -1.80 -2.73
N ASP A 154 15.36 -2.42 -2.90
CA ASP A 154 15.48 -3.75 -3.50
C ASP A 154 16.70 -4.45 -2.90
N GLY A 155 16.47 -5.62 -2.31
CA GLY A 155 17.57 -6.46 -1.83
C GLY A 155 18.27 -7.19 -2.98
N LYS A 156 17.57 -7.40 -4.11
CA LYS A 156 18.08 -8.17 -5.25
C LYS A 156 19.13 -7.40 -6.05
N SER A 157 18.99 -6.07 -6.14
CA SER A 157 20.01 -5.25 -6.83
C SER A 157 21.38 -5.34 -6.18
N HIS A 158 21.44 -5.64 -4.86
CA HIS A 158 22.69 -5.78 -4.13
C HIS A 158 23.45 -7.08 -4.46
N SER A 159 22.74 -8.16 -4.79
CA SER A 159 23.38 -9.44 -5.16
C SER A 159 23.77 -9.52 -6.64
N ASP A 160 22.99 -8.88 -7.51
CA ASP A 160 23.05 -9.16 -8.95
C ASP A 160 23.92 -8.15 -9.74
N SER A 161 24.23 -6.98 -9.18
CA SER A 161 24.80 -5.83 -9.93
C SER A 161 26.03 -5.20 -9.26
N THR A 162 26.94 -5.99 -8.72
CA THR A 162 28.17 -5.47 -8.10
C THR A 162 29.27 -5.24 -9.12
N CYS A 163 29.34 -4.00 -9.64
CA CYS A 163 30.35 -3.59 -10.63
C CYS A 163 31.74 -3.33 -10.00
N MET A 164 31.78 -2.99 -8.70
CA MET A 164 32.99 -2.62 -7.97
C MET A 164 32.89 -3.20 -6.55
N LEU A 165 33.44 -4.41 -6.34
CA LEU A 165 33.60 -4.98 -5.00
C LEU A 165 34.94 -4.53 -4.44
N ALA A 166 34.93 -3.53 -3.55
CA ALA A 166 36.10 -3.22 -2.75
C ALA A 166 36.24 -4.31 -1.66
N PRO A 167 37.41 -4.93 -1.50
CA PRO A 167 37.64 -5.84 -0.38
C PRO A 167 37.54 -5.05 0.92
N SER A 168 36.66 -5.49 1.82
CA SER A 168 36.61 -4.96 3.19
C SER A 168 37.88 -5.41 3.91
N TYR A 169 38.79 -4.48 4.22
CA TYR A 169 39.91 -4.70 5.13
C TYR A 169 39.39 -4.83 6.56
N PHE A 170 38.69 -5.93 6.86
CA PHE A 170 38.33 -6.34 8.21
C PHE A 170 38.68 -7.82 8.35
N ILE A 171 39.99 -8.10 8.29
CA ILE A 171 40.53 -9.35 8.82
C ILE A 171 40.43 -9.20 10.34
N ALA A 172 39.35 -9.67 10.94
CA ALA A 172 39.34 -9.94 12.37
C ALA A 172 40.41 -11.01 12.63
N PRO A 173 41.43 -10.78 13.46
CA PRO A 173 42.38 -11.83 13.80
C PRO A 173 41.63 -12.85 14.65
N PHE A 174 41.19 -13.92 14.01
CA PHE A 174 40.72 -15.12 14.69
C PHE A 174 41.95 -15.83 15.26
N GLY A 175 42.13 -15.72 16.57
CA GLY A 175 42.89 -16.66 17.38
C GLY A 175 44.42 -16.55 17.31
N GLN A 176 45.00 -15.93 18.34
CA GLN A 176 46.12 -16.51 19.09
C GLN A 176 46.25 -15.79 20.44
N LEU A 177 45.50 -16.31 21.42
CA LEU A 177 45.72 -16.04 22.84
C LEU A 177 45.50 -17.36 23.57
N THR A 178 46.52 -18.20 23.54
CA THR A 178 46.69 -19.35 24.43
C THR A 178 48.16 -19.42 24.82
N MET A 179 48.40 -19.07 26.08
CA MET A 179 49.55 -19.26 26.98
C MET A 179 50.97 -18.97 26.48
#